data_AF-A0A4R9JCN5-F1
#
_entry.id   AF-A0A4R9JCN5-F1
#
_cell.length_a   1.000
_cell.length_b   1.000
_cell.length_c   1.000
_cell.angle_alpha   90.00
_cell.angle_beta   90.00
_cell.angle_gamma   90.00
#
_symmetry.space_group_name_H-M   'P 1'
#
loop_
_entity.id
_entity.type
_entity.pdbx_description
1 polymer ?
#
loop_
_entity_poly.entity_id
_entity_poly.type
_entity_poly.pdbx_seq_one_letter_code
_entity_poly.pdbx_strand_id
1 'polypeptide(L)'
;MCKEKILGVSVKPENFRFLKGEEEVTVYPSRIDGIFCKHCGVGIGGRGDFPEAGGKFISINLGTFDNLDPKEWVESPVSYYDGLHDRWDREPEFFSHL
;
A
#
# COMPACT_ATOMS: atom_id res chain seq x y z
N MET A 1 -8.72 12.83 -10.40
CA MET A 1 -8.58 11.69 -9.47
C MET A 1 -7.32 10.94 -9.88
N CYS A 2 -6.27 10.96 -9.05
CA CYS A 2 -5.03 10.26 -9.36
C CYS A 2 -5.27 8.75 -9.16
N LYS A 3 -4.99 7.92 -10.16
CA LYS A 3 -5.16 6.47 -10.07
C LYS A 3 -3.78 5.86 -9.90
N GLU A 4 -3.50 5.34 -8.72
CA GLU A 4 -2.28 4.59 -8.43
C GLU A 4 -2.58 3.10 -8.35
N LYS A 5 -1.66 2.30 -8.86
CA LYS A 5 -1.64 0.85 -8.66
C LYS A 5 -0.48 0.57 -7.73
N ILE A 6 -0.75 -0.09 -6.62
CA ILE A 6 0.28 -0.47 -5.64
C ILE A 6 0.18 -1.98 -5.45
N LEU A 7 1.26 -2.68 -5.73
CA LEU A 7 1.47 -4.03 -5.22
C LEU A 7 2.10 -3.88 -3.83
N GLY A 8 1.33 -4.23 -2.81
CA GLY A 8 1.68 -3.92 -1.43
C GLY A 8 1.24 -4.99 -0.46
N VAL A 9 1.74 -4.87 0.77
CA VAL A 9 1.28 -5.65 1.92
C VAL A 9 0.57 -4.74 2.90
N SER A 10 -0.56 -5.20 3.42
CA SER A 10 -1.30 -4.52 4.49
C SER A 10 -0.96 -5.16 5.83
N VAL A 11 -0.52 -4.35 6.79
CA VAL A 11 -0.22 -4.77 8.17
C VAL A 11 -0.95 -3.90 9.17
N LYS A 12 -1.12 -4.41 10.39
CA LYS A 12 -1.58 -3.56 11.51
C LYS A 12 -0.50 -2.53 11.85
N PRO A 13 -0.87 -1.31 12.29
CA PRO A 13 0.10 -0.29 12.69
C PRO A 13 1.10 -0.74 13.76
N GLU A 14 0.70 -1.62 14.68
CA GLU A 14 1.56 -2.19 15.73
C GLU A 14 2.71 -3.06 15.17
N ASN A 15 2.57 -3.57 13.94
CA ASN A 15 3.58 -4.39 13.26
C ASN A 15 4.46 -3.58 12.31
N PHE A 16 4.30 -2.25 12.26
CA PHE A 16 5.06 -1.38 11.39
C PHE A 16 5.75 -0.28 12.18
N ARG A 17 7.03 -0.04 11.87
CA ARG A 17 7.75 1.14 12.34
C ARG A 17 8.78 1.55 11.30
N PHE A 18 9.02 2.85 11.18
CA PHE A 18 10.17 3.33 10.43
C PHE A 18 11.47 2.95 11.16
N LEU A 19 12.45 2.46 10.39
CA LEU A 19 13.79 2.24 10.92
C LEU A 19 14.63 3.52 10.88
N LYS A 20 14.41 4.35 9.84
CA LYS A 20 15.04 5.65 9.57
C LYS A 20 14.15 6.48 8.65
N GLY A 21 14.33 7.80 8.62
CA GLY A 21 13.76 8.69 7.60
C GLY A 21 12.25 8.92 7.73
N GLU A 22 11.68 8.73 8.92
CA GLU A 22 10.28 9.08 9.19
C GLU A 22 10.07 10.60 9.06
N GLU A 23 11.06 11.38 9.44
CA GLU A 23 11.10 12.83 9.24
C GLU A 23 11.17 13.25 7.77
N GLU A 24 11.57 12.33 6.88
CA GLU A 24 11.74 12.55 5.45
C GLU A 24 10.50 12.16 4.62
N VAL A 25 9.41 11.72 5.27
CA VAL A 25 8.16 11.38 4.58
C VAL A 25 7.13 12.50 4.64
N THR A 26 6.47 12.75 3.52
CA THR A 26 5.28 13.59 3.41
C THR A 26 4.05 12.71 3.46
N VAL A 27 3.10 13.09 4.31
CA VAL A 27 1.79 12.45 4.39
C VAL A 27 0.78 13.34 3.69
N TYR A 28 0.12 12.81 2.67
CA TYR A 28 -0.98 13.47 1.99
C TYR A 28 -2.32 12.90 2.49
N PRO A 29 -3.10 13.66 3.26
CA PRO A 29 -4.30 13.14 3.92
C PRO A 29 -5.43 12.87 2.90
N SER A 30 -6.04 11.69 3.00
CA SER A 30 -7.22 11.31 2.20
C SER A 30 -8.07 10.27 2.95
N ARG A 31 -8.90 9.46 2.26
CA ARG A 31 -9.50 8.26 2.88
C ARG A 31 -8.42 7.25 3.26
N ILE A 32 -7.39 7.13 2.42
CA ILE A 32 -6.15 6.41 2.70
C ILE A 32 -5.04 7.44 2.55
N ASP A 33 -4.41 7.81 3.65
CA ASP A 33 -3.29 8.75 3.63
C ASP A 33 -2.19 8.20 2.73
N GLY A 34 -1.75 8.97 1.74
CA GLY A 34 -0.61 8.60 0.91
C GLY A 34 0.70 9.01 1.59
N ILE A 35 1.68 8.12 1.64
CA ILE A 35 2.98 8.34 2.28
C ILE A 35 4.06 8.32 1.20
N PHE A 36 4.76 9.45 1.04
CA PHE A 36 5.75 9.64 -0.02
C PHE A 36 7.07 10.17 0.52
N CYS A 37 8.18 9.81 -0.11
CA CYS A 37 9.47 10.42 0.17
C CYS A 37 9.50 11.89 -0.29
N LYS A 38 9.91 12.82 0.60
CA LYS A 38 10.03 14.27 0.30
C LYS A 38 11.02 14.59 -0.82
N HIS A 39 12.03 13.74 -1.01
CA HIS A 39 13.15 13.99 -1.92
C HIS A 39 12.92 13.47 -3.33
N CYS A 40 12.41 12.24 -3.45
CA CYS A 40 12.24 11.56 -4.74
C CYS A 40 10.78 11.34 -5.14
N GLY A 41 9.82 11.60 -4.25
CA GLY A 41 8.38 11.42 -4.54
C GLY A 41 7.91 9.96 -4.59
N VAL A 42 8.78 8.98 -4.33
CA VAL A 42 8.42 7.56 -4.30
C VAL A 42 7.34 7.32 -3.24
N GLY A 43 6.24 6.66 -3.65
CA GLY A 43 5.16 6.24 -2.77
C GLY A 43 5.55 5.01 -1.96
N ILE A 44 5.80 5.23 -0.67
CA ILE A 44 6.17 4.19 0.29
C ILE A 44 4.96 3.33 0.67
N GLY A 45 3.76 3.91 0.55
CA GLY A 45 2.51 3.23 0.81
C GLY A 45 1.46 4.19 1.36
N GLY A 46 0.64 3.71 2.28
CA GLY A 46 -0.40 4.53 2.88
C GLY A 46 -0.95 3.99 4.19
N ARG A 47 -1.82 4.74 4.84
CA ARG A 47 -2.50 4.30 6.06
C ARG A 47 -3.97 4.70 6.05
N GLY A 48 -4.81 3.87 6.62
CA GLY A 48 -6.23 4.12 6.72
C GLY A 48 -6.81 3.55 8.00
N ASP A 49 -8.01 4.00 8.34
CA ASP A 49 -8.79 3.51 9.46
C ASP A 49 -10.26 3.50 9.06
N PHE A 50 -10.74 2.36 8.55
CA PHE A 50 -12.15 2.18 8.25
C PHE A 50 -12.58 0.71 8.37
N PRO A 51 -13.83 0.44 8.81
CA PRO A 51 -14.30 -0.92 9.07
C PRO A 51 -14.20 -1.87 7.87
N GLU A 52 -14.43 -1.38 6.66
CA GLU A 52 -14.43 -2.21 5.43
C GLU A 52 -13.05 -2.79 5.09
N ALA A 53 -11.96 -2.17 5.59
CA ALA A 53 -10.59 -2.69 5.47
C ALA A 53 -10.12 -3.46 6.72
N GLY A 54 -11.02 -3.73 7.68
CA GLY A 54 -10.66 -4.39 8.94
C GLY A 54 -10.09 -3.45 10.00
N GLY A 55 -10.36 -2.14 9.89
CA GLY A 55 -9.93 -1.12 10.86
C GLY A 55 -8.63 -0.44 10.47
N LYS A 56 -7.77 -0.15 11.45
CA LYS A 56 -6.48 0.52 11.23
C LYS A 56 -5.51 -0.38 10.47
N PHE A 57 -4.93 0.13 9.40
CA PHE A 57 -3.91 -0.56 8.62
C PHE A 57 -2.82 0.40 8.11
N ILE A 58 -1.67 -0.19 7.83
CA ILE A 58 -0.58 0.40 7.05
C ILE A 58 -0.42 -0.46 5.80
N SER A 59 -0.58 0.14 4.63
CA SER A 59 -0.22 -0.45 3.34
C SER A 59 1.20 -0.05 3.01
N ILE A 60 2.03 -1.01 2.60
CA ILE A 60 3.44 -0.80 2.29
C ILE A 60 3.66 -1.23 0.84
N ASN A 61 4.25 -0.36 0.03
CA ASN A 61 4.60 -0.66 -1.35
C ASN A 61 5.79 -1.64 -1.39
N LEU A 62 5.58 -2.84 -1.94
CA LEU A 62 6.65 -3.85 -2.02
C LEU A 62 7.76 -3.45 -2.98
N GLY A 63 7.48 -2.58 -3.96
CA GLY A 63 8.50 -2.05 -4.87
C GLY A 63 9.56 -1.17 -4.20
N THR A 64 9.37 -0.79 -2.93
CA THR A 64 10.38 -0.04 -2.15
C THR A 64 11.26 -0.95 -1.28
N PHE A 65 11.15 -2.27 -1.40
CA PHE A 65 11.99 -3.22 -0.68
C PHE A 65 13.21 -3.60 -1.52
N ASP A 66 14.40 -3.34 -1.00
CA ASP A 66 15.66 -3.69 -1.69
C ASP A 66 15.99 -5.19 -1.61
N ASN A 67 15.47 -5.89 -0.59
CA ASN A 67 15.87 -7.26 -0.23
C ASN A 67 14.74 -8.28 -0.40
N LEU A 68 13.82 -8.09 -1.35
CA LEU A 68 12.82 -9.10 -1.67
C LEU A 68 13.42 -10.16 -2.61
N ASP A 69 13.34 -11.44 -2.23
CA ASP A 69 13.74 -12.52 -3.13
C ASP A 69 12.76 -12.58 -4.33
N PRO A 70 13.23 -12.44 -5.59
CA PRO A 70 12.35 -12.42 -6.75
C PRO A 70 11.53 -13.70 -6.92
N LYS A 71 12.06 -14.85 -6.51
CA LYS A 71 11.36 -16.13 -6.62
C LYS A 71 10.23 -16.20 -5.60
N GLU A 72 10.51 -15.85 -4.35
CA GLU A 72 9.46 -15.79 -3.31
C GLU A 72 8.37 -14.77 -3.68
N TRP A 73 8.77 -13.66 -4.31
CA TRP A 73 7.83 -12.64 -4.76
C TRP A 73 6.84 -13.16 -5.82
N VAL A 74 7.35 -13.83 -6.85
CA VAL A 74 6.53 -14.35 -7.95
C VAL A 74 5.61 -15.49 -7.50
N GLU A 75 6.05 -16.29 -6.52
CA GLU A 75 5.27 -17.40 -5.96
C GLU A 75 4.27 -16.95 -4.88
N SER A 76 4.35 -15.69 -4.43
CA SER A 76 3.47 -15.17 -3.38
C SER A 76 2.02 -15.01 -3.87
N PRO A 77 1.02 -15.40 -3.07
CA PRO A 77 -0.38 -15.18 -3.43
C PRO A 77 -0.68 -13.68 -3.49
N VAL A 78 -1.29 -13.24 -4.60
CA VAL A 78 -1.70 -11.84 -4.81
C VAL A 78 -3.22 -11.77 -4.81
N SER A 79 -3.77 -10.87 -4.00
CA SER A 79 -5.19 -10.51 -4.00
C SER A 79 -5.36 -9.13 -4.62
N TYR A 80 -6.39 -8.95 -5.45
CA TYR A 80 -6.70 -7.67 -6.08
C TYR A 80 -7.86 -6.97 -5.37
N TYR A 81 -7.69 -5.68 -5.11
CA TYR A 81 -8.71 -4.85 -4.46
C TYR A 81 -9.11 -3.67 -5.35
N ASP A 82 -10.40 -3.34 -5.36
CA ASP A 82 -10.96 -2.30 -6.21
C ASP A 82 -11.20 -1.00 -5.41
N GLY A 83 -10.10 -0.30 -5.16
CA GLY A 83 -10.13 1.01 -4.50
C GLY A 83 -10.81 2.11 -5.32
N LEU A 84 -11.02 1.92 -6.62
CA LEU A 84 -11.74 2.89 -7.47
C LEU A 84 -13.23 2.96 -7.11
N HIS A 85 -13.81 1.83 -6.71
CA HIS A 85 -15.22 1.73 -6.33
C HIS A 85 -15.41 1.46 -4.82
N ASP A 86 -14.37 1.68 -4.01
CA ASP A 86 -14.36 1.38 -2.58
C ASP A 86 -14.76 -0.08 -2.24
N ARG A 87 -14.41 -1.03 -3.11
CA ARG A 87 -14.73 -2.46 -2.94
C ARG A 87 -13.51 -3.23 -2.46
N TRP A 88 -13.60 -3.73 -1.23
CA TRP A 88 -12.54 -4.46 -0.52
C TRP A 88 -12.91 -5.92 -0.25
N ASP A 89 -14.13 -6.32 -0.60
CA ASP A 89 -14.73 -7.63 -0.34
C ASP A 89 -14.56 -8.62 -1.50
N ARG A 90 -14.19 -8.14 -2.69
CA ARG A 90 -14.05 -8.94 -3.91
C ARG A 90 -13.07 -8.30 -4.89
N GLU A 91 -12.58 -9.11 -5.82
CA GLU A 91 -11.68 -8.67 -6.88
C GLU A 91 -12.39 -7.75 -7.89
N PRO A 92 -11.63 -6.88 -8.61
CA PRO A 92 -12.18 -6.07 -9.68
C PRO A 92 -12.69 -6.95 -10.83
N GLU A 93 -13.63 -6.46 -11.63
CA GLU A 93 -14.08 -7.19 -12.84
C GLU A 93 -12.98 -7.30 -13.90
N PHE A 94 -12.10 -6.29 -13.98
CA PHE A 94 -11.00 -6.23 -14.96
C PHE A 94 -9.67 -5.90 -14.26
N PHE A 95 -8.82 -6.92 -14.05
CA PHE A 95 -7.54 -6.76 -13.33
C PHE A 95 -6.32 -7.40 -14.00
N SER A 96 -6.46 -8.06 -15.15
CA SER A 96 -5.37 -8.75 -15.86
C SER A 96 -4.23 -7.86 -16.37
N HIS A 97 -4.39 -6.54 -16.29
CA HIS A 97 -3.43 -5.52 -16.71
C HIS A 97 -2.85 -4.72 -15.54
N LEU A 98 -3.15 -5.14 -14.30
CA LEU A 98 -2.62 -4.54 -13.07
C LEU A 98 -1.20 -5.04 -12.80
#